data_AF-A0AAE5N6K6-F1
#
_entry.id   AF-A0AAE5N6K6-F1
#
_cell.length_a   1.000
_cell.length_b   1.000
_cell.length_c   1.000
_cell.angle_alpha   90.00
_cell.angle_beta   90.00
_cell.angle_gamma   90.00
#
_symmetry.space_group_name_H-M   'P 1'
#
loop_
_entity.id
_entity.type
_entity.pdbx_description
1 polymer ?
#
loop_
_entity_poly.entity_id
_entity_poly.type
_entity_poly.pdbx_seq_one_letter_code
_entity_poly.pdbx_strand_id
1 'polypeptide(L)'
;MKLIPRSSDISPGIDGICPGPFPPNGFTVLTDAAYGNGDCFGLYWPIGQEHKLPIVCETYHDEWRIVPAFSSIKKFEEWLEVNDDDPHENGISIEDQDFAANLFRVARKCLSTGRLDDALPLLQRATEQLPEVSEYWLALAIQYRRCKKTEAAAQAALNAYLGNWAFGVPDNKVIHLLSQAADVPNFQDDPVIQCIKEQGLDLSFGGTKENNNYPLMQMCVDTYFAQRKPLQALTLLHNYAWIMSSETTAFQERYDFNIDEWRAKFRQLCLEYFGDSRTQFT
;
A
#
# COMPACT_ATOMS: atom_id res chain seq x y z
N MET A 1 -6.66 -20.70 -13.02
CA MET A 1 -5.89 -21.80 -12.40
C MET A 1 -6.70 -22.26 -11.22
N LYS A 2 -6.99 -23.56 -11.06
CA LYS A 2 -7.93 -24.02 -10.03
C LYS A 2 -7.30 -23.92 -8.64
N LEU A 3 -8.06 -23.44 -7.64
CA LEU A 3 -7.61 -23.43 -6.25
C LEU A 3 -7.45 -24.85 -5.73
N ILE A 4 -6.57 -25.03 -4.74
CA ILE A 4 -6.35 -26.35 -4.12
C ILE A 4 -7.64 -26.74 -3.38
N PRO A 5 -8.17 -27.98 -3.55
CA PRO A 5 -9.38 -28.43 -2.88
C PRO A 5 -9.27 -28.32 -1.34
N ARG A 6 -10.26 -27.68 -0.71
CA ARG A 6 -10.32 -27.46 0.74
C ARG A 6 -10.45 -28.78 1.52
N SER A 7 -9.76 -28.87 2.67
CA SER A 7 -9.92 -29.98 3.61
C SER A 7 -10.54 -29.59 4.97
N SER A 8 -10.65 -28.29 5.27
CA SER A 8 -11.22 -27.71 6.50
C SER A 8 -11.44 -26.19 6.37
N ASP A 9 -11.85 -25.51 7.46
CA ASP A 9 -11.92 -24.04 7.60
C ASP A 9 -10.62 -23.36 7.11
N ILE A 10 -10.74 -22.21 6.43
CA ILE A 10 -9.60 -21.47 5.89
C ILE A 10 -8.67 -21.10 7.04
N SER A 11 -7.44 -21.62 6.99
CA SER A 11 -6.44 -21.37 8.01
C SER A 11 -5.35 -20.41 7.51
N PRO A 12 -4.92 -19.42 8.31
CA PRO A 12 -3.68 -18.70 8.04
C PRO A 12 -2.50 -19.66 7.96
N GLY A 13 -1.53 -19.37 7.09
CA GLY A 13 -0.34 -20.19 6.94
C GLY A 13 0.44 -20.37 8.23
N ILE A 14 1.04 -21.56 8.38
CA ILE A 14 1.81 -21.98 9.57
C ILE A 14 3.04 -21.07 9.79
N ASP A 15 3.53 -20.42 8.74
CA ASP A 15 4.73 -19.58 8.73
C ASP A 15 4.51 -18.15 9.31
N GLY A 16 3.28 -17.81 9.71
CA GLY A 16 2.98 -16.53 10.38
C GLY A 16 2.87 -15.32 9.43
N ILE A 17 3.19 -14.13 9.95
CA ILE A 17 3.16 -12.88 9.18
C ILE A 17 4.47 -12.75 8.37
N CYS A 18 4.35 -12.46 7.08
CA CYS A 18 5.47 -12.21 6.19
C CYS A 18 6.33 -11.05 6.70
N PRO A 19 7.67 -11.19 6.75
CA PRO A 19 8.55 -10.18 7.31
C PRO A 19 8.76 -8.96 6.38
N GLY A 20 8.21 -8.96 5.16
CA GLY A 20 8.55 -8.00 4.12
C GLY A 20 9.81 -8.42 3.34
N PRO A 21 10.20 -7.68 2.30
CA PRO A 21 9.55 -6.49 1.77
C PRO A 21 8.43 -6.81 0.77
N PHE A 22 8.44 -8.02 0.19
CA PHE A 22 7.33 -8.61 -0.56
C PHE A 22 7.16 -10.12 -0.23
N PRO A 23 5.95 -10.61 0.06
CA PRO A 23 4.75 -9.83 0.39
C PRO A 23 5.03 -8.82 1.52
N PRO A 24 4.31 -7.67 1.55
CA PRO A 24 4.61 -6.60 2.50
C PRO A 24 4.42 -7.07 3.94
N ASN A 25 5.10 -6.40 4.86
CA ASN A 25 4.96 -6.73 6.28
C ASN A 25 3.49 -6.56 6.72
N GLY A 26 2.96 -7.54 7.47
CA GLY A 26 1.53 -7.62 7.84
C GLY A 26 0.68 -8.45 6.89
N PHE A 27 1.27 -9.02 5.83
CA PHE A 27 0.61 -10.03 5.00
C PHE A 27 0.82 -11.43 5.58
N THR A 28 -0.17 -12.31 5.48
CA THR A 28 -0.03 -13.75 5.74
C THR A 28 -0.76 -14.53 4.66
N VAL A 29 -0.14 -15.61 4.18
CA VAL A 29 -0.71 -16.43 3.11
C VAL A 29 -1.87 -17.26 3.65
N LEU A 30 -2.95 -17.39 2.89
CA LEU A 30 -3.98 -18.40 3.13
C LEU A 30 -3.61 -19.65 2.31
N THR A 31 -3.19 -20.71 2.99
CA THR A 31 -2.57 -21.89 2.33
C THR A 31 -3.52 -22.62 1.38
N ASP A 32 -4.81 -22.63 1.70
CA ASP A 32 -5.84 -23.25 0.86
C ASP A 32 -6.23 -22.39 -0.35
N ALA A 33 -5.65 -21.20 -0.47
CA ALA A 33 -5.93 -20.22 -1.52
C ALA A 33 -4.68 -19.85 -2.35
N ALA A 34 -3.69 -20.74 -2.41
CA ALA A 34 -2.53 -20.60 -3.29
C ALA A 34 -2.83 -21.17 -4.69
N TYR A 35 -2.47 -20.42 -5.73
CA TYR A 35 -2.70 -20.86 -7.11
C TYR A 35 -1.62 -21.82 -7.62
N GLY A 36 -0.47 -21.94 -6.93
CA GLY A 36 0.64 -22.81 -7.31
C GLY A 36 1.61 -22.22 -8.34
N ASN A 37 1.35 -21.00 -8.83
CA ASN A 37 2.26 -20.22 -9.68
C ASN A 37 3.03 -19.13 -8.90
N GLY A 38 2.88 -19.05 -7.57
CA GLY A 38 3.44 -17.99 -6.73
C GLY A 38 2.42 -16.93 -6.31
N ASP A 39 1.29 -16.83 -6.99
CA ASP A 39 0.16 -15.98 -6.58
C ASP A 39 -0.68 -16.70 -5.51
N CYS A 40 -1.25 -15.93 -4.58
CA CYS A 40 -2.12 -16.42 -3.52
C CYS A 40 -3.06 -15.33 -3.01
N PHE A 41 -4.12 -15.76 -2.32
CA PHE A 41 -4.81 -14.87 -1.38
C PHE A 41 -4.15 -14.92 -0.01
N GLY A 42 -4.24 -13.81 0.71
CA GLY A 42 -3.73 -13.68 2.07
C GLY A 42 -4.49 -12.65 2.88
N LEU A 43 -4.34 -12.71 4.20
CA LEU A 43 -4.82 -11.66 5.09
C LEU A 43 -3.79 -10.55 5.17
N TYR A 44 -4.24 -9.31 5.23
CA TYR A 44 -3.38 -8.13 5.34
C TYR A 44 -3.89 -7.16 6.40
N TRP A 45 -3.00 -6.79 7.33
CA TRP A 45 -3.20 -5.69 8.28
C TRP A 45 -2.46 -4.45 7.79
N PRO A 46 -3.13 -3.34 7.44
CA PRO A 46 -2.45 -2.08 7.13
C PRO A 46 -1.57 -1.61 8.29
N ILE A 47 -0.49 -0.92 7.97
CA ILE A 47 0.44 -0.32 8.94
C ILE A 47 -0.30 0.73 9.77
N GLY A 48 -0.20 0.64 11.09
CA GLY A 48 -0.92 1.50 12.04
C GLY A 48 -2.40 1.13 12.23
N GLN A 49 -2.86 0.03 11.62
CA GLN A 49 -4.22 -0.51 11.80
C GLN A 49 -4.21 -1.97 12.30
N GLU A 50 -3.15 -2.36 13.02
CA GLU A 50 -2.96 -3.70 13.57
C GLU A 50 -4.12 -4.13 14.48
N HIS A 51 -4.75 -3.17 15.16
CA HIS A 51 -5.90 -3.39 16.04
C HIS A 51 -7.24 -3.63 15.32
N LYS A 52 -7.28 -3.55 13.98
CA LYS A 52 -8.48 -3.80 13.19
C LYS A 52 -8.45 -5.21 12.59
N LEU A 53 -9.63 -5.66 12.13
CA LEU A 53 -9.72 -6.89 11.35
C LEU A 53 -8.94 -6.75 10.03
N PRO A 54 -8.25 -7.81 9.58
CA PRO A 54 -7.53 -7.78 8.32
C PRO A 54 -8.49 -7.75 7.13
N ILE A 55 -7.99 -7.22 6.02
CA ILE A 55 -8.60 -7.40 4.69
C ILE A 55 -8.00 -8.63 4.01
N VAL A 56 -8.64 -9.09 2.94
CA VAL A 56 -8.08 -10.12 2.07
C VAL A 56 -7.46 -9.44 0.85
N CYS A 57 -6.21 -9.79 0.56
CA CYS A 57 -5.48 -9.32 -0.61
C CYS A 57 -5.06 -10.50 -1.50
N GLU A 58 -4.99 -10.26 -2.81
CA GLU A 58 -4.40 -11.16 -3.79
C GLU A 58 -2.99 -10.69 -4.14
N THR A 59 -2.02 -11.60 -4.22
CA THR A 59 -0.65 -11.29 -4.67
C THR A 59 -0.51 -11.51 -6.16
N TYR A 60 0.22 -10.61 -6.83
CA TYR A 60 0.70 -10.72 -8.20
C TYR A 60 2.23 -10.77 -8.10
N HIS A 61 2.79 -11.96 -7.98
CA HIS A 61 4.18 -12.17 -7.55
C HIS A 61 5.20 -11.63 -8.55
N ASP A 62 4.94 -11.80 -9.86
CA ASP A 62 5.79 -11.27 -10.94
C ASP A 62 5.84 -9.74 -10.93
N GLU A 63 4.78 -9.10 -10.44
CA GLU A 63 4.67 -7.63 -10.35
C GLU A 63 5.11 -7.09 -8.98
N TRP A 64 5.46 -7.97 -8.03
CA TRP A 64 5.73 -7.61 -6.63
C TRP A 64 4.59 -6.77 -6.02
N ARG A 65 3.36 -7.06 -6.44
CA ARG A 65 2.17 -6.28 -6.13
C ARG A 65 1.15 -7.10 -5.35
N ILE A 66 0.39 -6.44 -4.48
CA ILE A 66 -0.82 -6.98 -3.86
C ILE A 66 -2.04 -6.12 -4.21
N VAL A 67 -3.22 -6.74 -4.22
CA VAL A 67 -4.50 -6.09 -4.58
C VAL A 67 -5.52 -6.34 -3.48
N PRO A 68 -6.22 -5.31 -2.97
CA PRO A 68 -7.32 -5.50 -2.05
C PRO A 68 -8.47 -6.23 -2.76
N ALA A 69 -8.84 -7.41 -2.27
CA ALA A 69 -9.85 -8.26 -2.89
C ALA A 69 -11.16 -8.27 -2.12
N PHE A 70 -11.11 -8.45 -0.78
CA PHE A 70 -12.29 -8.51 0.07
C PHE A 70 -12.07 -7.79 1.40
N SER A 71 -13.16 -7.26 1.96
CA SER A 71 -13.14 -6.56 3.26
C SER A 71 -12.84 -7.47 4.44
N SER A 72 -13.01 -8.80 4.30
CA SER A 72 -12.81 -9.78 5.37
C SER A 72 -12.68 -11.20 4.84
N ILE A 73 -12.15 -12.10 5.67
CA ILE A 73 -12.10 -13.54 5.38
C ILE A 73 -13.49 -14.14 5.13
N LYS A 74 -14.51 -13.69 5.87
CA LYS A 74 -15.89 -14.15 5.69
C LYS A 74 -16.43 -13.83 4.29
N LYS A 75 -16.09 -12.65 3.75
CA LYS A 75 -16.47 -12.29 2.38
C LYS A 75 -15.72 -13.14 1.36
N PHE A 76 -14.46 -13.44 1.62
CA PHE A 76 -13.71 -14.37 0.78
C PHE A 76 -14.30 -15.80 0.80
N GLU A 77 -14.72 -16.30 1.96
CA GLU A 77 -15.39 -17.60 2.10
C GLU A 77 -16.69 -17.66 1.31
N GLU A 78 -17.56 -16.63 1.46
CA GLU A 78 -18.80 -16.49 0.69
C GLU A 78 -18.53 -16.51 -0.82
N TRP A 79 -17.47 -15.82 -1.27
CA TRP A 79 -17.07 -15.81 -2.67
C TRP A 79 -16.61 -17.18 -3.18
N LEU A 80 -15.87 -17.93 -2.37
CA LEU A 80 -15.44 -19.27 -2.73
C LEU A 80 -16.61 -20.26 -2.78
N GLU A 81 -17.54 -20.19 -1.83
CA GLU A 81 -18.74 -21.03 -1.80
C GLU A 81 -19.60 -20.85 -3.04
N VAL A 82 -19.88 -19.61 -3.45
CA VAL A 82 -20.71 -19.37 -4.65
C VAL A 82 -20.01 -19.72 -5.96
N ASN A 83 -18.69 -19.92 -5.93
CA ASN A 83 -17.88 -20.30 -7.08
C ASN A 83 -17.43 -21.77 -7.04
N ASP A 84 -17.97 -22.62 -6.16
CA ASP A 84 -17.57 -24.03 -6.03
C ASP A 84 -16.04 -24.22 -5.92
N ASP A 85 -15.36 -23.30 -5.22
CA ASP A 85 -13.89 -23.21 -5.12
C ASP A 85 -13.14 -23.08 -6.48
N ASP A 86 -13.86 -22.76 -7.56
CA ASP A 86 -13.32 -22.56 -8.92
C ASP A 86 -13.72 -21.19 -9.52
N PRO A 87 -13.21 -20.09 -8.95
CA PRO A 87 -13.65 -18.74 -9.30
C PRO A 87 -13.37 -18.31 -10.75
N HIS A 88 -12.41 -18.94 -11.40
CA HIS A 88 -12.07 -18.61 -12.79
C HIS A 88 -13.02 -19.25 -13.81
N GLU A 89 -13.63 -20.39 -13.47
CA GLU A 89 -14.62 -21.03 -14.33
C GLU A 89 -16.00 -20.42 -14.14
N ASN A 90 -16.39 -20.15 -12.88
CA ASN A 90 -17.73 -19.70 -12.54
C ASN A 90 -17.92 -18.18 -12.66
N GLY A 91 -16.91 -17.38 -12.30
CA GLY A 91 -16.93 -15.92 -12.45
C GLY A 91 -18.05 -15.22 -11.68
N ILE A 92 -18.60 -15.85 -10.63
CA ILE A 92 -19.69 -15.30 -9.84
C ILE A 92 -19.11 -14.27 -8.85
N SER A 93 -19.68 -13.07 -8.86
CA SER A 93 -19.31 -12.00 -7.94
C SER A 93 -20.23 -12.00 -6.72
N ILE A 94 -19.69 -11.62 -5.57
CA ILE A 94 -20.48 -11.41 -4.34
C ILE A 94 -20.62 -9.92 -3.99
N GLU A 95 -21.50 -9.61 -3.06
CA GLU A 95 -21.67 -8.25 -2.56
C GLU A 95 -20.66 -7.91 -1.46
N ASP A 96 -19.80 -6.94 -1.75
CA ASP A 96 -18.90 -6.30 -0.77
C ASP A 96 -18.86 -4.79 -1.03
N GLN A 97 -20.05 -4.19 -1.15
CA GLN A 97 -20.25 -2.87 -1.77
C GLN A 97 -19.60 -1.72 -1.00
N ASP A 98 -19.52 -1.85 0.33
CA ASP A 98 -18.95 -0.83 1.21
C ASP A 98 -17.44 -0.95 1.38
N PHE A 99 -16.80 -1.97 0.80
CA PHE A 99 -15.35 -2.12 0.82
C PHE A 99 -14.66 -1.07 -0.05
N ALA A 100 -13.51 -0.56 0.42
CA ALA A 100 -12.71 0.46 -0.24
C ALA A 100 -12.51 0.23 -1.75
N ALA A 101 -12.16 -1.00 -2.16
CA ALA A 101 -11.96 -1.33 -3.58
C ALA A 101 -13.24 -1.16 -4.41
N ASN A 102 -14.39 -1.56 -3.86
CA ASN A 102 -15.69 -1.41 -4.52
C ASN A 102 -16.17 0.05 -4.53
N LEU A 103 -16.00 0.77 -3.42
CA LEU A 103 -16.26 2.21 -3.36
C LEU A 103 -15.45 2.96 -4.42
N PHE A 104 -14.16 2.65 -4.55
CA PHE A 104 -13.28 3.25 -5.55
C PHE A 104 -13.71 2.91 -6.99
N ARG A 105 -14.09 1.65 -7.26
CA ARG A 105 -14.62 1.23 -8.56
C ARG A 105 -15.88 2.02 -8.93
N VAL A 106 -16.81 2.22 -8.00
CA VAL A 106 -18.01 3.05 -8.21
C VAL A 106 -17.64 4.52 -8.40
N ALA A 107 -16.69 5.05 -7.63
CA ALA A 107 -16.19 6.40 -7.77
C ALA A 107 -15.60 6.64 -9.17
N ARG A 108 -14.75 5.72 -9.67
CA ARG A 108 -14.19 5.78 -11.04
C ARG A 108 -15.29 5.81 -12.11
N LYS A 109 -16.36 5.03 -11.95
CA LYS A 109 -17.53 5.07 -12.85
C LYS A 109 -18.26 6.42 -12.78
N CYS A 110 -18.38 7.01 -11.59
CA CYS A 110 -18.95 8.35 -11.45
C CYS A 110 -18.08 9.40 -12.15
N LEU A 111 -16.76 9.34 -11.98
CA LEU A 111 -15.81 10.23 -12.65
C LEU A 111 -15.86 10.11 -14.18
N SER A 112 -15.91 8.90 -14.72
CA SER A 112 -15.97 8.69 -16.18
C SER A 112 -17.31 9.12 -16.80
N THR A 113 -18.37 9.21 -16.00
CA THR A 113 -19.71 9.66 -16.41
C THR A 113 -19.98 11.12 -16.07
N GLY A 114 -18.98 11.87 -15.60
CA GLY A 114 -19.11 13.28 -15.26
C GLY A 114 -19.84 13.59 -13.95
N ARG A 115 -20.21 12.56 -13.17
CA ARG A 115 -20.85 12.70 -11.85
C ARG A 115 -19.80 12.94 -10.78
N LEU A 116 -19.19 14.12 -10.82
CA LEU A 116 -18.04 14.46 -9.98
C LEU A 116 -18.41 14.56 -8.50
N ASP A 117 -19.56 15.16 -8.18
CA ASP A 117 -20.02 15.34 -6.80
C ASP A 117 -20.35 13.99 -6.12
N ASP A 118 -20.87 13.02 -6.88
CA ASP A 118 -21.13 11.66 -6.39
C ASP A 118 -19.82 10.90 -6.09
N ALA A 119 -18.75 11.17 -6.86
CA ALA A 119 -17.48 10.48 -6.71
C ALA A 119 -16.73 10.89 -5.44
N LEU A 120 -16.81 12.16 -5.05
CA LEU A 120 -16.04 12.71 -3.92
C LEU A 120 -16.25 11.95 -2.60
N PRO A 121 -17.49 11.75 -2.09
CA PRO A 121 -17.70 11.02 -0.84
C PRO A 121 -17.28 9.55 -0.91
N LEU A 122 -17.38 8.93 -2.09
CA LEU A 122 -16.91 7.55 -2.30
C LEU A 122 -15.39 7.45 -2.20
N LEU A 123 -14.66 8.40 -2.80
CA LEU A 123 -13.21 8.47 -2.71
C LEU A 123 -12.74 8.71 -1.27
N GLN A 124 -13.39 9.64 -0.55
CA GLN A 124 -13.08 9.91 0.85
C GLN A 124 -13.23 8.65 1.71
N ARG A 125 -14.38 7.96 1.61
CA ARG A 125 -14.62 6.71 2.33
C ARG A 125 -13.62 5.61 1.97
N ALA A 126 -13.28 5.47 0.68
CA ALA A 126 -12.31 4.46 0.24
C ALA A 126 -10.92 4.72 0.85
N THR A 127 -10.46 5.98 0.84
CA THR A 127 -9.16 6.37 1.41
C THR A 127 -9.11 6.32 2.93
N GLU A 128 -10.24 6.52 3.62
CA GLU A 128 -10.35 6.38 5.07
C GLU A 128 -10.28 4.90 5.50
N GLN A 129 -10.95 4.01 4.75
CA GLN A 129 -10.92 2.58 5.03
C GLN A 129 -9.57 1.96 4.72
N LEU A 130 -8.98 2.31 3.57
CA LEU A 130 -7.72 1.74 3.11
C LEU A 130 -6.75 2.86 2.69
N PRO A 131 -5.98 3.42 3.64
CA PRO A 131 -5.14 4.59 3.41
C PRO A 131 -3.82 4.28 2.72
N GLU A 132 -3.55 3.03 2.36
CA GLU A 132 -2.29 2.63 1.76
C GLU A 132 -2.32 2.59 0.22
N VAL A 133 -3.49 2.67 -0.41
CA VAL A 133 -3.59 2.55 -1.87
C VAL A 133 -3.40 3.91 -2.53
N SER A 134 -2.26 4.08 -3.20
CA SER A 134 -1.86 5.34 -3.85
C SER A 134 -2.88 5.86 -4.86
N GLU A 135 -3.46 4.97 -5.68
CA GLU A 135 -4.43 5.33 -6.72
C GLU A 135 -5.69 6.01 -6.15
N TYR A 136 -6.15 5.57 -4.97
CA TYR A 136 -7.35 6.10 -4.34
C TYR A 136 -7.12 7.56 -3.92
N TRP A 137 -5.97 7.81 -3.30
CA TRP A 137 -5.54 9.14 -2.88
C TRP A 137 -5.27 10.08 -4.06
N LEU A 138 -4.65 9.61 -5.15
CA LEU A 138 -4.45 10.42 -6.35
C LEU A 138 -5.78 10.87 -6.95
N ALA A 139 -6.75 9.98 -7.07
CA ALA A 139 -8.08 10.33 -7.56
C ALA A 139 -8.75 11.38 -6.66
N LEU A 140 -8.63 11.24 -5.34
CA LEU A 140 -9.14 12.19 -4.37
C LEU A 140 -8.43 13.56 -4.47
N ALA A 141 -7.10 13.59 -4.59
CA ALA A 141 -6.32 14.80 -4.76
C ALA A 141 -6.76 15.60 -6.01
N ILE A 142 -6.99 14.90 -7.13
CA ILE A 142 -7.51 15.50 -8.35
C ILE A 142 -8.90 16.11 -8.14
N GLN A 143 -9.80 15.43 -7.42
CA GLN A 143 -11.12 15.99 -7.12
C GLN A 143 -11.02 17.21 -6.19
N TYR A 144 -10.19 17.17 -5.16
CA TYR A 144 -10.00 18.33 -4.28
C TYR A 144 -9.45 19.54 -5.03
N ARG A 145 -8.53 19.36 -5.99
CA ARG A 145 -8.07 20.46 -6.86
C ARG A 145 -9.19 21.07 -7.69
N ARG A 146 -10.07 20.24 -8.26
CA ARG A 146 -11.24 20.72 -9.02
C ARG A 146 -12.18 21.54 -8.15
N CYS A 147 -12.38 21.11 -6.90
CA CYS A 147 -13.15 21.84 -5.89
C CYS A 147 -12.40 23.03 -5.26
N LYS A 148 -11.20 23.39 -5.75
CA LYS A 148 -10.33 24.45 -5.19
C LYS A 148 -9.99 24.28 -3.71
N LYS A 149 -10.00 23.04 -3.20
CA LYS A 149 -9.59 22.68 -1.84
C LYS A 149 -8.08 22.40 -1.83
N THR A 150 -7.27 23.45 -1.90
CA THR A 150 -5.81 23.35 -2.12
C THR A 150 -5.10 22.53 -1.04
N GLU A 151 -5.35 22.80 0.24
CA GLU A 151 -4.71 22.06 1.34
C GLU A 151 -5.11 20.58 1.37
N ALA A 152 -6.39 20.28 1.17
CA ALA A 152 -6.88 18.91 1.12
C ALA A 152 -6.29 18.14 -0.07
N ALA A 153 -6.09 18.82 -1.22
CA ALA A 153 -5.43 18.24 -2.37
C ALA A 153 -3.94 17.94 -2.10
N ALA A 154 -3.24 18.86 -1.43
CA ALA A 154 -1.85 18.65 -1.02
C ALA A 154 -1.71 17.46 -0.06
N GLN A 155 -2.58 17.38 0.96
CA GLN A 155 -2.61 16.24 1.87
C GLN A 155 -2.89 14.92 1.17
N ALA A 156 -3.88 14.90 0.26
CA ALA A 156 -4.22 13.70 -0.48
C ALA A 156 -3.09 13.27 -1.42
N ALA A 157 -2.38 14.21 -2.06
CA ALA A 157 -1.20 13.90 -2.86
C ALA A 157 -0.06 13.33 -1.99
N LEU A 158 0.14 13.86 -0.79
CA LEU A 158 1.15 13.36 0.15
C LEU A 158 0.83 11.93 0.58
N ASN A 159 -0.43 11.68 0.93
CA ASN A 159 -0.90 10.33 1.26
C ASN A 159 -0.79 9.37 0.06
N ALA A 160 -0.98 9.85 -1.18
CA ALA A 160 -0.77 9.03 -2.37
C ALA A 160 0.70 8.58 -2.49
N TYR A 161 1.66 9.47 -2.22
CA TYR A 161 3.07 9.12 -2.26
C TYR A 161 3.47 8.19 -1.11
N LEU A 162 2.96 8.47 0.09
CA LEU A 162 3.22 7.70 1.31
C LEU A 162 2.42 6.40 1.39
N GLY A 163 1.51 6.11 0.46
CA GLY A 163 0.84 4.80 0.39
C GLY A 163 1.84 3.66 0.25
N ASN A 164 1.45 2.44 0.60
CA ASN A 164 2.33 1.28 0.51
C ASN A 164 2.49 0.87 -0.97
N TRP A 165 3.71 0.97 -1.49
CA TRP A 165 3.99 0.76 -2.91
C TRP A 165 3.77 -0.69 -3.37
N ALA A 166 3.65 -1.64 -2.44
CA ALA A 166 3.18 -2.99 -2.76
C ALA A 166 1.73 -3.00 -3.30
N PHE A 167 0.89 -1.99 -3.01
CA PHE A 167 -0.42 -1.83 -3.66
C PHE A 167 -0.35 -1.14 -5.03
N GLY A 168 0.83 -0.72 -5.44
CA GLY A 168 1.09 0.03 -6.67
C GLY A 168 1.93 1.28 -6.40
N VAL A 169 3.01 1.42 -7.16
CA VAL A 169 3.85 2.62 -7.15
C VAL A 169 3.02 3.85 -7.55
N PRO A 170 3.23 5.02 -6.93
CA PRO A 170 2.50 6.24 -7.27
C PRO A 170 2.65 6.63 -8.75
N ASP A 171 1.64 7.32 -9.31
CA ASP A 171 1.73 7.91 -10.65
C ASP A 171 2.58 9.19 -10.61
N ASN A 172 3.30 9.51 -11.70
CA ASN A 172 4.10 10.75 -11.82
C ASN A 172 3.30 12.05 -11.57
N LYS A 173 1.97 12.02 -11.76
CA LYS A 173 1.08 13.13 -11.37
C LYS A 173 1.17 13.43 -9.88
N VAL A 174 1.43 12.45 -9.02
CA VAL A 174 1.64 12.65 -7.59
C VAL A 174 2.85 13.55 -7.35
N ILE A 175 3.98 13.28 -8.02
CA ILE A 175 5.19 14.13 -7.93
C ILE A 175 4.89 15.56 -8.39
N HIS A 176 4.15 15.72 -9.50
CA HIS A 176 3.74 17.04 -9.96
C HIS A 176 2.87 17.78 -8.94
N LEU A 177 1.89 17.10 -8.33
CA LEU A 177 1.02 17.67 -7.30
C LEU A 177 1.82 18.07 -6.04
N LEU A 178 2.79 17.26 -5.62
CA LEU A 178 3.65 17.56 -4.47
C LEU A 178 4.58 18.73 -4.74
N SER A 179 5.08 18.88 -5.97
CA SER A 179 5.89 20.05 -6.36
C SER A 179 5.13 21.38 -6.21
N GLN A 180 3.80 21.34 -6.37
CA GLN A 180 2.88 22.48 -6.17
C GLN A 180 2.47 22.63 -4.69
N ALA A 181 2.44 21.53 -3.93
CA ALA A 181 2.11 21.53 -2.51
C ALA A 181 3.16 22.27 -1.67
N ALA A 182 4.41 22.38 -2.14
CA ALA A 182 5.47 23.14 -1.48
C ALA A 182 5.11 24.62 -1.23
N ASP A 183 4.24 25.20 -2.08
CA ASP A 183 3.79 26.59 -1.94
C ASP A 183 2.62 26.73 -0.93
N VAL A 184 2.11 25.62 -0.38
CA VAL A 184 1.00 25.61 0.58
C VAL A 184 1.56 25.72 2.00
N PRO A 185 1.14 26.72 2.81
CA PRO A 185 1.78 27.03 4.10
C PRO A 185 1.94 25.82 5.05
N ASN A 186 0.93 24.96 5.15
CA ASN A 186 0.94 23.81 6.06
C ASN A 186 1.88 22.67 5.63
N PHE A 187 2.48 22.76 4.44
CA PHE A 187 3.30 21.71 3.83
C PHE A 187 4.73 22.16 3.53
N GLN A 188 5.10 23.38 3.91
CA GLN A 188 6.44 23.93 3.69
C GLN A 188 7.52 23.15 4.45
N ASP A 189 7.19 22.58 5.61
CA ASP A 189 8.15 21.81 6.42
C ASP A 189 8.01 20.28 6.23
N ASP A 190 7.22 19.83 5.25
CA ASP A 190 7.08 18.40 4.97
C ASP A 190 8.32 17.87 4.23
N PRO A 191 9.02 16.86 4.78
CA PRO A 191 10.31 16.44 4.24
C PRO A 191 10.21 15.86 2.83
N VAL A 192 9.13 15.14 2.51
CA VAL A 192 8.96 14.56 1.16
C VAL A 192 8.73 15.68 0.15
N ILE A 193 7.85 16.62 0.48
CA ILE A 193 7.54 17.75 -0.41
C ILE A 193 8.78 18.60 -0.67
N GLN A 194 9.59 18.88 0.36
CA GLN A 194 10.84 19.62 0.21
C GLN A 194 11.88 18.86 -0.62
N CYS A 195 12.03 17.55 -0.42
CA CYS A 195 12.92 16.75 -1.25
C CYS A 195 12.52 16.73 -2.72
N ILE A 196 11.21 16.63 -3.01
CA ILE A 196 10.70 16.69 -4.38
C ILE A 196 10.97 18.06 -5.00
N LYS A 197 10.74 19.14 -4.24
CA LYS A 197 10.86 20.51 -4.74
C LYS A 197 12.31 20.94 -4.97
N GLU A 198 13.18 20.68 -4.00
CA GLU A 198 14.52 21.28 -3.95
C GLU A 198 15.64 20.29 -4.28
N GLN A 199 15.43 18.99 -4.06
CA GLN A 199 16.50 17.99 -4.13
C GLN A 199 16.29 16.96 -5.25
N GLY A 200 15.18 17.06 -5.99
CA GLY A 200 14.90 16.25 -7.17
C GLY A 200 14.46 14.82 -6.88
N LEU A 201 13.90 14.55 -5.68
CA LEU A 201 13.26 13.26 -5.40
C LEU A 201 12.12 13.00 -6.40
N ASP A 202 12.17 11.86 -7.07
CA ASP A 202 11.15 11.44 -8.03
C ASP A 202 10.84 9.93 -7.93
N LEU A 203 10.28 9.34 -8.99
CA LEU A 203 9.94 7.91 -9.06
C LEU A 203 10.88 7.11 -9.98
N SER A 204 12.00 7.69 -10.38
CA SER A 204 12.96 7.10 -11.31
C SER A 204 14.01 6.28 -10.56
N PHE A 205 13.66 5.08 -10.08
CA PHE A 205 14.55 4.26 -9.22
C PHE A 205 15.59 3.41 -9.99
N GLY A 206 15.24 2.88 -11.16
CA GLY A 206 16.10 1.97 -11.92
C GLY A 206 16.99 2.63 -13.00
N GLY A 207 17.86 1.82 -13.60
CA GLY A 207 18.58 2.16 -14.84
C GLY A 207 19.80 3.07 -14.66
N THR A 208 20.22 3.32 -13.43
CA THR A 208 21.41 4.13 -13.12
C THR A 208 22.33 3.39 -12.14
N LYS A 209 23.62 3.72 -12.14
CA LYS A 209 24.61 3.11 -11.25
C LYS A 209 24.44 3.58 -9.80
N GLU A 210 24.07 4.85 -9.65
CA GLU A 210 23.87 5.56 -8.40
C GLU A 210 22.59 6.38 -8.57
N ASN A 211 21.74 6.34 -7.55
CA ASN A 211 20.45 7.00 -7.51
C ASN A 211 20.25 7.76 -6.19
N ASN A 212 20.03 9.06 -6.28
CA ASN A 212 19.86 9.93 -5.11
C ASN A 212 18.50 9.78 -4.43
N ASN A 213 17.52 9.11 -5.05
CA ASN A 213 16.21 8.91 -4.44
C ASN A 213 16.31 8.10 -3.13
N TYR A 214 17.17 7.09 -3.08
CA TYR A 214 17.37 6.25 -1.89
C TYR A 214 17.81 7.05 -0.64
N PRO A 215 18.91 7.82 -0.67
CA PRO A 215 19.32 8.63 0.49
C PRO A 215 18.32 9.75 0.79
N LEU A 216 17.64 10.33 -0.21
CA LEU A 216 16.58 11.32 0.01
C LEU A 216 15.37 10.72 0.75
N MET A 217 14.94 9.51 0.38
CA MET A 217 13.89 8.78 1.10
C MET A 217 14.30 8.49 2.54
N GLN A 218 15.54 8.02 2.77
CA GLN A 218 16.03 7.76 4.13
C GLN A 218 16.06 9.03 4.98
N MET A 219 16.51 10.16 4.42
CA MET A 219 16.47 11.46 5.11
C MET A 219 15.04 11.88 5.47
N CYS A 220 14.07 11.62 4.60
CA CYS A 220 12.65 11.87 4.88
C CYS A 220 12.14 10.98 6.02
N VAL A 221 12.51 9.70 6.04
CA VAL A 221 12.18 8.75 7.12
C VAL A 221 12.70 9.28 8.47
N ASP A 222 13.98 9.65 8.52
CA ASP A 222 14.61 10.15 9.75
C ASP A 222 13.96 11.45 10.22
N THR A 223 13.61 12.34 9.28
CA THR A 223 12.92 13.60 9.58
C THR A 223 11.51 13.34 10.12
N TYR A 224 10.75 12.39 9.56
CA TYR A 224 9.43 12.04 10.09
C TYR A 224 9.51 11.45 11.51
N PHE A 225 10.51 10.60 11.80
CA PHE A 225 10.73 10.14 13.17
C PHE A 225 11.05 11.32 14.11
N ALA A 226 11.94 12.23 13.71
CA ALA A 226 12.26 13.44 14.50
C ALA A 226 11.03 14.34 14.75
N GLN A 227 10.11 14.41 13.78
CA GLN A 227 8.84 15.13 13.87
C GLN A 227 7.74 14.37 14.65
N ARG A 228 8.05 13.19 15.22
CA ARG A 228 7.07 12.30 15.90
C ARG A 228 5.90 11.90 14.99
N LYS A 229 6.20 11.61 13.72
CA LYS A 229 5.27 11.10 12.71
C LYS A 229 5.64 9.65 12.33
N PRO A 230 5.53 8.68 13.26
CA PRO A 230 6.06 7.34 13.06
C PRO A 230 5.32 6.56 11.95
N LEU A 231 4.02 6.81 11.73
CA LEU A 231 3.28 6.17 10.65
C LEU A 231 3.86 6.55 9.28
N GLN A 232 4.05 7.84 9.03
CA GLN A 232 4.65 8.32 7.79
C GLN A 232 6.08 7.80 7.62
N ALA A 233 6.87 7.79 8.71
CA ALA A 233 8.23 7.27 8.70
C ALA A 233 8.28 5.79 8.35
N LEU A 234 7.44 4.96 8.99
CA LEU A 234 7.39 3.52 8.77
C LEU A 234 6.87 3.16 7.39
N THR A 235 5.81 3.80 6.89
CA THR A 235 5.33 3.49 5.54
C THR A 235 6.37 3.89 4.47
N LEU A 236 7.06 5.02 4.65
CA LEU A 236 8.13 5.42 3.73
C LEU A 236 9.35 4.49 3.83
N LEU A 237 9.71 4.04 5.03
CA LEU A 237 10.79 3.06 5.25
C LEU A 237 10.46 1.70 4.61
N HIS A 238 9.19 1.29 4.64
CA HIS A 238 8.72 0.12 3.91
C HIS A 238 8.87 0.31 2.40
N ASN A 239 8.41 1.43 1.85
CA ASN A 239 8.55 1.73 0.42
C ASN A 239 10.00 1.77 -0.05
N TYR A 240 10.90 2.35 0.76
CA TYR A 240 12.34 2.33 0.53
C TYR A 240 12.86 0.89 0.37
N ALA A 241 12.55 0.00 1.31
CA ALA A 241 13.03 -1.37 1.25
C ALA A 241 12.36 -2.18 0.13
N TRP A 242 11.08 -1.93 -0.15
CA TRP A 242 10.35 -2.55 -1.26
C TRP A 242 11.05 -2.28 -2.59
N ILE A 243 11.36 -1.01 -2.89
CA ILE A 243 12.04 -0.68 -4.15
C ILE A 243 13.52 -1.08 -4.14
N MET A 244 14.24 -0.89 -3.03
CA MET A 244 15.66 -1.31 -2.91
C MET A 244 15.84 -2.81 -3.10
N SER A 245 14.88 -3.62 -2.65
CA SER A 245 14.94 -5.09 -2.78
C SER A 245 14.70 -5.58 -4.20
N SER A 246 14.15 -4.74 -5.07
CA SER A 246 14.05 -5.01 -6.51
C SER A 246 15.35 -4.74 -7.28
N GLU A 247 16.28 -3.98 -6.68
CA GLU A 247 17.58 -3.67 -7.27
C GLU A 247 18.52 -4.87 -7.23
N THR A 248 19.54 -4.86 -8.09
CA THR A 248 20.58 -5.90 -8.09
C THR A 248 21.36 -5.94 -6.76
N THR A 249 21.87 -7.11 -6.36
CA THR A 249 22.70 -7.26 -5.16
C THR A 249 23.86 -6.27 -5.10
N ALA A 250 24.57 -6.08 -6.22
CA ALA A 250 25.70 -5.14 -6.29
C ALA A 250 25.27 -3.67 -6.15
N PHE A 251 24.00 -3.34 -6.40
CA PHE A 251 23.45 -2.02 -6.11
C PHE A 251 23.13 -1.91 -4.62
N GLN A 252 22.42 -2.89 -4.06
CA GLN A 252 22.10 -2.94 -2.62
C GLN A 252 23.35 -2.81 -1.74
N GLU A 253 24.44 -3.51 -2.08
CA GLU A 253 25.73 -3.43 -1.39
C GLU A 253 26.35 -2.02 -1.41
N ARG A 254 26.16 -1.22 -2.47
CA ARG A 254 26.67 0.17 -2.53
C ARG A 254 25.96 1.10 -1.57
N TYR A 255 24.73 0.76 -1.18
CA TYR A 255 23.91 1.51 -0.23
C TYR A 255 23.92 0.87 1.16
N ASP A 256 24.83 -0.10 1.40
CA ASP A 256 24.92 -0.86 2.64
C ASP A 256 23.56 -1.47 3.06
N PHE A 257 22.75 -1.86 2.08
CA PHE A 257 21.42 -2.42 2.35
C PHE A 257 21.49 -3.93 2.57
N ASN A 258 21.04 -4.37 3.74
CA ASN A 258 20.82 -5.77 4.07
C ASN A 258 19.35 -5.98 4.48
N ILE A 259 18.67 -6.92 3.82
CA ILE A 259 17.23 -7.12 4.05
C ILE A 259 16.92 -7.68 5.44
N ASP A 260 17.77 -8.54 6.00
CA ASP A 260 17.52 -9.14 7.31
C ASP A 260 17.76 -8.14 8.44
N GLU A 261 18.77 -7.27 8.30
CA GLU A 261 18.97 -6.13 9.20
C GLU A 261 17.81 -5.14 9.11
N TRP A 262 17.33 -4.84 7.89
CA TRP A 262 16.16 -4.01 7.70
C TRP A 262 14.91 -4.62 8.36
N ARG A 263 14.65 -5.91 8.19
CA ARG A 263 13.51 -6.63 8.81
C ARG A 263 13.56 -6.55 10.33
N ALA A 264 14.74 -6.78 10.93
CA ALA A 264 14.93 -6.70 12.37
C ALA A 264 14.67 -5.27 12.89
N LYS A 265 15.21 -4.25 12.21
CA LYS A 265 15.01 -2.84 12.53
C LYS A 265 13.54 -2.43 12.38
N PHE A 266 12.90 -2.79 11.27
CA PHE A 266 11.51 -2.46 10.99
C PHE A 266 10.56 -3.06 12.04
N ARG A 267 10.79 -4.33 12.40
CA ARG A 267 10.09 -5.01 13.49
C ARG A 267 10.21 -4.26 14.82
N GLN A 268 11.43 -3.87 15.19
CA GLN A 268 11.68 -3.14 16.43
C GLN A 268 10.97 -1.79 16.44
N LEU A 269 11.02 -1.05 15.34
CA LEU A 269 10.34 0.24 15.20
C LEU A 269 8.80 0.08 15.27
N CYS A 270 8.24 -0.95 14.64
CA CYS A 270 6.80 -1.22 14.75
C CYS A 270 6.40 -1.51 16.21
N LEU A 271 7.20 -2.33 16.92
CA LEU A 271 6.97 -2.62 18.34
C LEU A 271 7.07 -1.34 19.20
N GLU A 272 8.07 -0.51 18.95
CA GLU A 272 8.29 0.75 19.69
C GLU A 272 7.14 1.74 19.52
N TYR A 273 6.66 1.94 18.29
CA TYR A 273 5.70 3.01 17.97
C TYR A 273 4.24 2.56 17.94
N PHE A 274 3.96 1.28 17.67
CA PHE A 274 2.60 0.73 17.57
C PHE A 274 2.30 -0.36 18.60
N GLY A 275 3.30 -0.83 19.36
CA GLY A 275 3.10 -1.88 20.36
C GLY A 275 2.92 -3.28 19.75
N ASP A 276 3.08 -3.41 18.44
CA ASP A 276 2.97 -4.67 17.70
C ASP A 276 4.20 -4.85 16.80
N SER A 277 4.88 -5.99 16.93
CA SER A 277 6.06 -6.30 16.13
C SER A 277 5.71 -6.85 14.73
N ARG A 278 4.42 -7.08 14.43
CA ARG A 278 3.90 -7.57 13.15
C ARG A 278 4.54 -8.89 12.72
N THR A 279 4.70 -9.79 13.68
CA THR A 279 5.27 -11.14 13.48
C THR A 279 4.35 -12.27 13.94
N GLN A 280 3.29 -11.94 14.68
CA GLN A 280 2.33 -12.89 15.23
C GLN A 280 0.92 -12.32 15.06
N PHE A 281 -0.08 -13.19 15.02
CA PHE A 281 -1.48 -12.78 15.01
C PHE A 281 -1.83 -12.16 16.37
N THR A 282 -2.42 -10.97 16.34
CA THR A 282 -2.96 -10.27 17.53
C THR A 282 -4.42 -10.59 17.78
#